data_AF-A0AAI8FP54-F1
#
_entry.id   AF-A0AAI8FP54-F1
#
_cell.length_a   1.000
_cell.length_b   1.000
_cell.length_c   1.000
_cell.angle_alpha   90.00
_cell.angle_beta   90.00
_cell.angle_gamma   90.00
#
_symmetry.space_group_name_H-M   'P 1'
#
loop_
_entity.id
_entity.type
_entity.pdbx_description
1 polymer ?
#
loop_
_entity_poly.entity_id
_entity_poly.type
_entity_poly.pdbx_seq_one_letter_code
_entity_poly.pdbx_strand_id
1 'polypeptide(L)'
;MFAVASGGRMTTIQKGFRAACVRAGIDDFRVHDLRHTFASWLVMAGVSLYVVKDLLGHSSITVTERYAHLAPHMGREAVRTLHA
;
A
#
# COMPACT_ATOMS: atom_id res chain seq x y z
N MET A 1 12.36 8.36 15.16
CA MET A 1 11.22 9.23 15.56
C MET A 1 11.34 10.54 14.80
N PHE A 2 10.25 11.12 14.32
CA PHE A 2 10.27 12.40 13.60
C PHE A 2 9.93 13.56 14.53
N ALA A 3 10.72 14.64 14.47
CA ALA A 3 10.58 15.82 15.32
C ALA A 3 10.40 17.09 14.48
N VAL A 4 9.72 18.08 15.05
CA VAL A 4 9.71 19.45 14.50
C VAL A 4 11.01 20.17 14.87
N ALA A 5 11.28 21.31 14.22
CA ALA A 5 12.51 22.07 14.44
C ALA A 5 12.76 22.47 15.91
N SER A 6 11.68 22.65 16.70
CA SER A 6 11.77 22.92 18.14
C SER A 6 12.07 21.69 19.01
N GLY A 7 12.29 20.52 18.40
CA GLY A 7 12.53 19.25 19.10
C GLY A 7 11.27 18.51 19.56
N GLY A 8 10.09 19.12 19.41
CA GLY A 8 8.81 18.49 19.75
C GLY A 8 8.40 17.36 18.80
N ARG A 9 7.46 16.50 19.22
CA ARG A 9 6.92 15.41 18.40
C ARG A 9 6.15 15.97 17.21
N MET A 10 6.47 15.51 16.00
CA MET A 10 5.66 15.82 14.83
C MET A 10 4.29 15.12 14.92
N THR A 11 3.21 15.88 14.80
CA THR A 11 1.83 15.38 14.94
C THR A 11 1.11 15.17 13.59
N THR A 12 1.51 15.90 12.55
CA THR A 12 0.90 15.82 11.22
C THR A 12 1.91 16.08 10.12
N ILE A 13 1.69 15.48 8.95
CA ILE A 13 2.44 15.72 7.71
C ILE A 13 1.56 16.26 6.58
N GLN A 14 0.27 16.49 6.86
CA GLN A 14 -0.74 16.77 5.82
C GLN A 14 -0.40 17.99 4.96
N LYS A 15 0.09 19.08 5.58
CA LYS A 15 0.47 20.30 4.85
C LYS A 15 1.61 20.03 3.87
N GLY A 16 2.67 19.36 4.32
CA GLY A 16 3.82 19.03 3.48
C GLY A 16 3.45 18.06 2.36
N PHE A 17 2.64 17.05 2.68
CA PHE A 17 2.14 16.09 1.71
C PHE A 17 1.27 16.75 0.62
N ARG A 18 0.31 17.59 1.02
CA ARG A 18 -0.53 18.32 0.05
C ARG A 18 0.30 19.19 -0.88
N ALA A 19 1.30 19.90 -0.36
CA ALA A 19 2.22 20.68 -1.18
C ALA A 19 3.01 19.80 -2.16
N ALA A 20 3.39 18.58 -1.76
CA ALA A 20 4.05 17.62 -2.65
C ALA A 20 3.10 17.15 -3.77
N CYS A 21 1.85 16.81 -3.46
CA CYS A 21 0.83 16.44 -4.46
C CYS A 21 0.61 17.55 -5.49
N VAL A 22 0.49 18.81 -5.05
CA VAL A 22 0.36 19.97 -5.95
C VAL A 22 1.55 20.10 -6.89
N ARG A 23 2.78 19.95 -6.38
CA ARG A 23 3.99 19.99 -7.23
C ARG A 23 4.06 18.82 -8.22
N ALA A 24 3.48 17.68 -7.85
CA ALA A 24 3.44 16.49 -8.70
C ALA A 24 2.25 16.48 -9.68
N GLY A 25 1.33 17.46 -9.61
CA GLY A 25 0.11 17.48 -10.42
C GLY A 25 -0.88 16.36 -10.06
N ILE A 26 -0.91 15.95 -8.80
CA ILE A 26 -1.80 14.88 -8.30
C ILE A 26 -2.96 15.51 -7.53
N ASP A 27 -4.18 15.26 -8.00
CA ASP A 27 -5.43 15.68 -7.37
C ASP A 27 -6.10 14.54 -6.57
N ASP A 28 -6.94 14.92 -5.60
CA ASP A 28 -7.74 14.03 -4.74
C ASP A 28 -6.97 12.84 -4.12
N PHE A 29 -5.75 13.09 -3.63
CA PHE A 29 -4.87 12.06 -3.08
C PHE A 29 -4.51 12.33 -1.62
N ARG A 30 -4.65 11.30 -0.78
CA ARG A 30 -4.40 11.32 0.68
C ARG A 30 -3.18 10.47 1.02
N VAL A 31 -2.59 10.73 2.18
CA VAL A 31 -1.44 9.95 2.68
C VAL A 31 -1.78 8.45 2.79
N HIS A 32 -3.02 8.12 3.14
CA HIS A 32 -3.44 6.72 3.25
C HIS A 32 -3.51 6.00 1.89
N ASP A 33 -3.62 6.73 0.79
CA ASP A 33 -3.64 6.15 -0.55
C ASP A 33 -2.27 5.62 -0.96
N LEU A 34 -1.18 6.12 -0.37
CA LEU A 34 0.15 5.50 -0.49
C LEU A 34 0.14 4.07 0.06
N ARG A 35 -0.57 3.84 1.17
CA ARG A 35 -0.70 2.51 1.76
C ARG A 35 -1.54 1.58 0.88
N HIS A 36 -2.60 2.10 0.27
CA HIS A 36 -3.38 1.37 -0.74
C HIS A 36 -2.53 1.04 -1.97
N THR A 37 -1.70 1.97 -2.43
CA THR A 37 -0.80 1.80 -3.57
C THR A 37 0.23 0.71 -3.29
N PHE A 38 0.89 0.74 -2.13
CA PHE A 38 1.83 -0.30 -1.70
C PHE A 38 1.21 -1.70 -1.71
N ALA A 39 0.01 -1.84 -1.13
CA ALA A 39 -0.70 -3.12 -1.11
C ALA A 39 -1.03 -3.61 -2.53
N SER A 40 -1.52 -2.71 -3.37
CA SER A 40 -1.89 -3.00 -4.77
C SER A 40 -0.70 -3.50 -5.58
N TRP A 41 0.45 -2.82 -5.46
CA TRP A 41 1.68 -3.21 -6.16
C TRP A 41 2.19 -4.58 -5.73
N LEU A 42 2.18 -4.90 -4.44
CA LEU A 42 2.61 -6.22 -3.96
C LEU A 42 1.70 -7.33 -4.48
N VAL A 43 0.38 -7.12 -4.46
CA VAL A 43 -0.57 -8.13 -4.97
C VAL A 43 -0.41 -8.32 -6.48
N MET A 44 -0.26 -7.23 -7.25
CA MET A 44 0.02 -7.33 -8.70
C MET A 44 1.36 -8.01 -8.99
N ALA A 45 2.35 -7.89 -8.11
CA ALA A 45 3.64 -8.58 -8.20
C ALA A 45 3.59 -10.05 -7.75
N GLY A 46 2.42 -10.56 -7.37
CA GLY A 46 2.24 -11.96 -7.00
C GLY A 46 2.49 -12.28 -5.53
N VAL A 47 2.62 -11.28 -4.66
CA VAL A 47 2.82 -11.50 -3.23
C VAL A 47 1.52 -11.95 -2.57
N SER A 48 1.59 -12.96 -1.70
CA SER A 48 0.42 -13.52 -1.02
C SER A 48 -0.25 -12.48 -0.11
N LEU A 49 -1.58 -12.54 -0.01
CA LEU A 49 -2.34 -11.62 0.84
C LEU A 49 -1.97 -11.73 2.33
N TYR A 50 -1.51 -12.89 2.79
CA TYR A 50 -1.01 -13.07 4.16
C TYR A 50 0.26 -12.25 4.41
N VAL A 51 1.22 -12.28 3.47
CA VAL A 51 2.43 -11.46 3.57
C VAL A 51 2.09 -9.98 3.49
N VAL A 52 1.20 -9.60 2.56
CA VAL A 52 0.74 -8.19 2.45
C VAL A 52 0.03 -7.73 3.73
N LYS A 53 -0.81 -8.57 4.35
CA LYS A 53 -1.47 -8.28 5.63
C LYS A 53 -0.45 -7.97 6.72
N ASP A 54 0.59 -8.79 6.84
CA ASP A 54 1.59 -8.67 7.91
C ASP A 54 2.51 -7.46 7.69
N LEU A 55 2.93 -7.20 6.44
CA LEU A 55 3.69 -5.98 6.08
C LEU A 55 2.90 -4.70 6.36
N LEU A 56 1.60 -4.74 6.12
CA LEU A 56 0.70 -3.64 6.42
C LEU A 56 0.41 -3.56 7.93
N GLY A 57 0.48 -4.65 8.68
CA GLY A 57 0.04 -4.72 10.07
C GLY A 57 -1.49 -4.67 10.19
N HIS A 58 -2.23 -5.25 9.24
CA HIS A 58 -3.68 -5.42 9.38
C HIS A 58 -4.01 -6.49 10.42
N SER A 59 -4.95 -6.19 11.31
CA SER A 59 -5.42 -7.11 12.34
C SER A 59 -6.19 -8.30 11.78
N SER A 60 -6.83 -8.13 10.61
CA SER A 60 -7.58 -9.18 9.91
C SER A 60 -7.23 -9.22 8.43
N ILE A 61 -7.24 -10.42 7.86
CA ILE A 61 -7.05 -10.64 6.43
C ILE A 61 -8.15 -9.99 5.59
N THR A 62 -9.37 -9.86 6.13
CA THR A 62 -10.53 -9.24 5.46
C THR A 62 -10.26 -7.82 5.01
N VAL A 63 -9.42 -7.07 5.73
CA VAL A 63 -9.02 -5.71 5.33
C VAL A 63 -8.12 -5.74 4.09
N THR A 64 -7.28 -6.78 3.96
CA THR A 64 -6.36 -6.98 2.85
C THR A 64 -7.04 -7.61 1.62
N GLU A 65 -8.12 -8.37 1.81
CA GLU A 65 -8.87 -9.02 0.73
C GLU A 65 -9.40 -8.03 -0.33
N ARG A 66 -9.57 -6.75 0.02
CA ARG A 66 -9.89 -5.68 -0.94
C ARG A 66 -8.96 -5.68 -2.16
N TYR A 67 -7.69 -6.07 -2.02
CA TYR A 67 -6.72 -6.06 -3.12
C TYR A 67 -6.68 -7.36 -3.94
N ALA A 68 -7.36 -8.43 -3.50
CA ALA A 68 -7.26 -9.75 -4.12
C ALA A 68 -7.57 -9.76 -5.63
N HIS A 69 -8.50 -8.90 -6.05
CA HIS A 69 -8.93 -8.79 -7.45
C HIS A 69 -7.84 -8.25 -8.40
N LEU A 70 -6.76 -7.65 -7.88
CA LEU A 70 -5.65 -7.13 -8.68
C LEU A 70 -4.71 -8.22 -9.19
N ALA A 71 -4.90 -9.47 -8.77
CA ALA A 71 -4.11 -10.63 -9.14
C ALA A 71 -4.88 -11.66 -10.00
N PRO A 72 -5.64 -11.26 -11.06
CA PRO A 72 -6.50 -12.19 -11.78
C PRO A 72 -5.74 -13.24 -12.61
N HIS A 73 -4.44 -13.03 -12.86
CA HIS A 73 -3.59 -13.94 -13.60
C HIS A 73 -2.83 -14.93 -12.70
N MET A 74 -2.73 -14.68 -11.40
CA MET A 74 -1.96 -15.53 -10.47
C MET A 74 -2.46 -16.97 -10.43
N GLY A 75 -3.78 -17.19 -10.45
CA GLY A 75 -4.34 -18.54 -10.47
C GLY A 75 -3.93 -19.32 -11.71
N ARG A 76 -3.86 -18.66 -12.87
CA ARG A 76 -3.41 -19.29 -14.12
C ARG A 76 -1.90 -19.58 -14.11
N GLU A 77 -1.09 -18.65 -13.63
CA GLU A 77 0.36 -18.87 -13.50
C GLU A 77 0.68 -19.99 -12.50
N ALA A 78 -0.02 -20.05 -11.36
CA ALA A 78 0.16 -21.11 -10.38
C ALA A 78 -0.11 -22.50 -10.99
N VAL A 79 -1.19 -22.65 -11.76
CA VAL A 79 -1.48 -23.91 -12.47
C VAL A 79 -0.38 -24.27 -13.47
N ARG A 80 0.18 -23.29 -14.20
CA ARG A 80 1.29 -23.55 -15.15
C ARG A 80 2.53 -24.13 -14.47
N THR A 81 2.83 -23.71 -13.23
CA THR A 81 3.99 -24.26 -12.50
C THR A 81 3.87 -25.73 -12.12
N LEU A 82 2.66 -26.30 -12.10
CA LEU A 82 2.46 -27.74 -11.86
C LEU A 82 2.75 -28.60 -13.09
N HIS A 83 2.87 -27.97 -14.26
CA HIS A 83 3.06 -28.64 -15.55
C HIS A 83 4.43 -28.36 -16.18
N ALA A 84 5.36 -27.76 -15.42
CA ALA A 84 6.76 -27.55 -15.79
C ALA A 84 7.65 -28.62 -15.16
#